data_AF-A0A482D7G4-F1
#
_entry.id   AF-A0A482D7G4-F1
#
_cell.length_a   1.000
_cell.length_b   1.000
_cell.length_c   1.000
_cell.angle_alpha   90.00
_cell.angle_beta   90.00
_cell.angle_gamma   90.00
#
_symmetry.space_group_name_H-M   'P 1'
#
loop_
_entity.id
_entity.type
_entity.pdbx_description
1 polymer ?
#
loop_
_entity_poly.entity_id
_entity_poly.type
_entity_poly.pdbx_seq_one_letter_code
_entity_poly.pdbx_strand_id
1 'polypeptide(L)'
;MIIDPKYTKEVSSSLTIQTEENDLQDVFGGNLGFTLCDRTAISDKKGNYFVSFNMPAAQTDFTTASTLSLFYPELQQLNNDQMVIVPIPPSYYSEFIDGRTITMRVPQHGGTFPTLSSITLYSSTYTSDKILKSETNVLLGDNIVFLFSDSINTPYTGLTINEIGVTTSHSGNTTWEPDVTNSLKRPSAVQYLEVKRYLDTYNVATDDRTNGFYSVPVGSSYPDNRAGYNYDVPCGFAVLDKGYIVLTHSAITSNIPWSSGYTQNNAAYVDDSIVSGKTNIYFTGVTSGGDLGSELIFEDINTSFKTTAVCLSLPREHYISNNNTWNREKAIAAMDAESGAISFDSVWISEIGLYNALSELVAVAKLSEPYEKTYTNLFNFVLNIDM
;
A
#
# COMPACT_ATOMS: atom_id res chain seq x y z
N MET A 1 30.13 19.16 26.90
CA MET A 1 29.75 20.40 27.63
C MET A 1 28.74 19.96 28.67
N ILE A 2 29.01 20.11 29.96
CA ILE A 2 28.04 19.71 31.00
C ILE A 2 26.90 20.73 30.95
N ILE A 3 25.69 20.25 30.68
CA ILE A 3 24.48 21.07 30.68
C ILE A 3 24.20 21.49 32.13
N ASP A 4 24.15 22.79 32.40
CA ASP A 4 23.90 23.30 33.74
C ASP A 4 22.39 23.18 34.07
N PRO A 5 22.02 22.45 35.15
CA PRO A 5 20.62 22.28 35.58
C PRO A 5 19.90 23.61 35.86
N LYS A 6 20.62 24.70 36.06
CA LYS A 6 20.03 26.04 36.29
C LYS A 6 19.44 26.66 35.02
N TYR A 7 19.83 26.18 33.85
CA TYR A 7 19.37 26.68 32.54
C TYR A 7 18.57 25.66 31.75
N THR A 8 18.27 24.52 32.37
CA THR A 8 17.59 23.41 31.70
C THR A 8 16.45 22.88 32.53
N LYS A 9 15.44 22.41 31.82
CA LYS A 9 14.23 21.85 32.41
C LYS A 9 13.82 20.63 31.62
N GLU A 10 13.37 19.61 32.33
CA GLU A 10 12.80 18.43 31.71
C GLU A 10 11.54 18.80 30.92
N VAL A 11 11.34 18.11 29.80
CA VAL A 11 10.15 18.27 28.96
C VAL A 11 8.93 17.96 29.82
N SER A 12 8.03 18.95 29.96
CA SER A 12 6.92 18.87 30.91
C SER A 12 5.82 17.93 30.41
N SER A 13 5.60 17.89 29.10
CA SER A 13 4.82 16.86 28.43
C SER A 13 5.26 16.71 26.97
N SER A 14 5.21 15.49 26.48
CA SER A 14 5.45 15.17 25.07
C SER A 14 4.29 14.35 24.53
N LEU A 15 3.86 14.68 23.31
CA LEU A 15 2.94 13.87 22.53
C LEU A 15 3.67 13.45 21.26
N THR A 16 3.81 12.15 21.05
CA THR A 16 4.30 11.61 19.78
C THR A 16 3.12 11.03 19.03
N ILE A 17 2.91 11.51 17.81
CA ILE A 17 1.89 11.05 16.88
C ILE A 17 2.63 10.34 15.75
N GLN A 18 2.26 9.08 15.53
CA GLN A 18 2.59 8.38 14.30
C GLN A 18 1.53 8.76 13.25
N THR A 19 1.96 9.32 12.13
CA THR A 19 1.09 9.67 11.01
C THR A 19 1.48 8.83 9.81
N GLU A 20 0.49 8.26 9.12
CA GLU A 20 0.69 7.69 7.80
C GLU A 20 0.52 8.81 6.77
N GLU A 21 1.54 9.02 5.94
CA GLU A 21 1.49 9.90 4.79
C GLU A 21 1.40 9.01 3.55
N ASN A 22 0.39 9.28 2.71
CA ASN A 22 0.14 8.52 1.50
C ASN A 22 0.45 9.41 0.29
N ASP A 23 1.38 8.99 -0.56
CA ASP A 23 1.65 9.68 -1.82
C ASP A 23 1.20 8.83 -3.01
N LEU A 24 0.44 9.46 -3.93
CA LEU A 24 -0.01 8.81 -5.15
C LEU A 24 1.17 8.64 -6.12
N GLN A 25 1.39 7.40 -6.54
CA GLN A 25 2.42 6.98 -7.46
C GLN A 25 1.79 6.56 -8.78
N ASP A 26 2.47 6.92 -9.87
CA ASP A 26 2.08 6.56 -11.23
C ASP A 26 3.31 6.06 -12.01
N VAL A 27 3.29 4.77 -12.36
CA VAL A 27 4.39 4.05 -13.00
C VAL A 27 3.98 3.65 -14.41
N PHE A 28 4.74 4.11 -15.40
CA PHE A 28 4.50 3.81 -16.81
C PHE A 28 5.79 3.80 -17.64
N GLY A 29 5.67 3.43 -18.92
CA GLY A 29 6.81 3.41 -19.86
C GLY A 29 7.93 2.48 -19.40
N GLY A 30 9.19 2.91 -19.55
CA GLY A 30 10.37 2.09 -19.24
C GLY A 30 10.43 1.56 -17.80
N ASN A 31 9.75 2.24 -16.86
CA ASN A 31 9.68 1.86 -15.45
C ASN A 31 8.67 0.74 -15.18
N LEU A 32 7.77 0.43 -16.13
CA LEU A 32 6.76 -0.63 -16.01
C LEU A 32 7.04 -1.73 -17.04
N GLY A 33 7.90 -2.68 -16.65
CA GLY A 33 8.31 -3.80 -17.50
C GLY A 33 7.50 -5.07 -17.26
N PHE A 34 7.21 -5.81 -18.32
CA PHE A 34 6.48 -7.08 -18.30
C PHE A 34 7.41 -8.23 -18.68
N THR A 35 7.40 -9.30 -17.89
CA THR A 35 8.16 -10.52 -18.17
C THR A 35 7.22 -11.71 -18.22
N LEU A 36 7.11 -12.34 -19.39
CA LEU A 36 6.36 -13.59 -19.53
C LEU A 36 7.18 -14.76 -18.97
N CYS A 37 6.52 -15.58 -18.16
CA CYS A 37 7.04 -16.84 -17.64
C CYS A 37 6.09 -17.96 -18.08
N ASP A 38 6.66 -19.08 -18.51
CA ASP A 38 5.93 -20.28 -18.87
C ASP A 38 6.61 -21.48 -18.21
N ARG A 39 5.90 -22.19 -17.34
CA ARG A 39 6.47 -23.34 -16.61
C ARG A 39 6.61 -24.59 -17.47
N THR A 40 5.96 -24.65 -18.65
CA THR A 40 6.11 -25.75 -19.60
C THR A 40 7.34 -25.58 -20.50
N ALA A 41 7.86 -24.37 -20.59
CA ALA A 41 9.07 -24.04 -21.34
C ALA A 41 10.34 -24.46 -20.58
N ILE A 42 10.63 -25.77 -20.55
CA ILE A 42 11.76 -26.37 -19.79
C ILE A 42 13.16 -25.83 -20.14
N SER A 43 13.33 -25.23 -21.31
CA SER A 43 14.59 -24.58 -21.70
C SER A 43 14.75 -23.18 -21.11
N ASP A 44 13.66 -22.58 -20.62
CA ASP A 44 13.63 -21.26 -20.02
C ASP A 44 13.70 -21.36 -18.49
N LYS A 45 14.69 -20.69 -17.90
CA LYS A 45 14.86 -20.67 -16.44
C LYS A 45 13.76 -19.89 -15.73
N LYS A 46 13.00 -19.06 -16.45
CA LYS A 46 11.89 -18.26 -15.90
C LYS A 46 10.74 -19.11 -15.35
N GLY A 47 10.62 -20.38 -15.75
CA GLY A 47 9.68 -21.32 -15.12
C GLY A 47 9.91 -21.51 -13.62
N ASN A 48 11.15 -21.31 -13.14
CA ASN A 48 11.46 -21.42 -11.70
C ASN A 48 10.84 -20.30 -10.86
N TYR A 49 10.41 -19.18 -11.47
CA TYR A 49 9.78 -18.10 -10.73
C TYR A 49 8.44 -18.50 -10.11
N PHE A 50 7.77 -19.54 -10.63
CA PHE A 50 6.53 -20.03 -10.03
C PHE A 50 6.76 -20.40 -8.55
N VAL A 51 7.81 -21.15 -8.25
CA VAL A 51 8.15 -21.54 -6.87
C VAL A 51 8.49 -20.31 -6.02
N SER A 52 9.19 -19.32 -6.58
CA SER A 52 9.54 -18.07 -5.87
C SER A 52 8.31 -17.25 -5.45
N PHE A 53 7.20 -17.37 -6.16
CA PHE A 53 5.93 -16.71 -5.85
C PHE A 53 4.92 -17.61 -5.15
N ASN A 54 5.38 -18.75 -4.62
CA ASN A 54 4.54 -19.77 -3.98
C ASN A 54 3.43 -20.30 -4.91
N MET A 55 3.65 -20.22 -6.23
CA MET A 55 2.78 -20.74 -7.26
C MET A 55 3.15 -22.19 -7.62
N PRO A 56 2.19 -23.02 -8.07
CA PRO A 56 2.47 -24.41 -8.46
C PRO A 56 3.51 -24.51 -9.58
N ALA A 57 4.56 -25.29 -9.37
CA ALA A 57 5.65 -25.47 -10.35
C ALA A 57 5.21 -26.29 -11.57
N ALA A 58 4.22 -27.16 -11.39
CA ALA A 58 3.50 -27.86 -12.44
C ALA A 58 1.99 -27.82 -12.19
N GLN A 59 1.19 -27.97 -13.24
CA GLN A 59 -0.27 -27.99 -13.13
C GLN A 59 -0.77 -29.11 -12.19
N THR A 60 -0.05 -30.23 -12.17
CA THR A 60 -0.32 -31.40 -11.32
C THR A 60 -0.09 -31.17 -9.84
N ASP A 61 0.63 -30.11 -9.45
CA ASP A 61 0.90 -29.83 -8.04
C ASP A 61 -0.32 -29.21 -7.34
N PHE A 62 -1.28 -28.68 -8.13
CA PHE A 62 -2.52 -28.08 -7.63
C PHE A 62 -3.71 -28.48 -8.50
N THR A 63 -4.15 -29.73 -8.34
CA THR A 63 -5.29 -30.28 -9.09
C THR A 63 -6.63 -29.93 -8.45
N THR A 64 -7.69 -30.05 -9.23
CA THR A 64 -9.10 -29.90 -8.78
C THR A 64 -9.54 -30.93 -7.74
N ALA A 65 -8.75 -32.00 -7.54
CA ALA A 65 -8.97 -33.00 -6.49
C ALA A 65 -8.24 -32.67 -5.17
N SER A 66 -7.38 -31.64 -5.17
CA SER A 66 -6.66 -31.25 -3.96
C SER A 66 -7.59 -30.63 -2.93
N THR A 67 -7.34 -30.88 -1.65
CA THR A 67 -8.12 -30.31 -0.55
C THR A 67 -8.14 -28.78 -0.63
N LEU A 68 -7.00 -28.16 -0.91
CA LEU A 68 -6.90 -26.71 -1.02
C LEU A 68 -7.79 -26.17 -2.16
N SER A 69 -7.81 -26.83 -3.32
CA SER A 69 -8.63 -26.43 -4.47
C SER A 69 -10.12 -26.58 -4.16
N LEU A 70 -10.52 -27.64 -3.47
CA LEU A 70 -11.93 -27.85 -3.10
C LEU A 70 -12.42 -26.85 -2.05
N PHE A 71 -11.55 -26.41 -1.14
CA PHE A 71 -11.89 -25.40 -0.12
C PHE A 71 -11.83 -23.97 -0.66
N TYR A 72 -10.88 -23.69 -1.57
CA TYR A 72 -10.68 -22.37 -2.19
C TYR A 72 -10.64 -22.45 -3.72
N PRO A 73 -11.78 -22.75 -4.37
CA PRO A 73 -11.89 -22.85 -5.82
C PRO A 73 -11.44 -21.63 -6.61
N GLU A 74 -11.60 -20.42 -6.05
CA GLU A 74 -11.09 -19.18 -6.62
C GLU A 74 -9.58 -19.21 -6.83
N LEU A 75 -8.81 -19.85 -5.94
CA LEU A 75 -7.35 -19.94 -6.06
C LEU A 75 -6.92 -20.93 -7.15
N GLN A 76 -7.75 -21.93 -7.47
CA GLN A 76 -7.49 -22.85 -8.59
C GLN A 76 -7.33 -22.08 -9.92
N GLN A 77 -7.97 -20.93 -10.05
CA GLN A 77 -7.93 -20.09 -11.25
C GLN A 77 -6.58 -19.41 -11.47
N LEU A 78 -5.70 -19.40 -10.46
CA LEU A 78 -4.33 -18.92 -10.61
C LEU A 78 -3.40 -19.98 -11.24
N ASN A 79 -3.79 -21.26 -11.25
CA ASN A 79 -2.95 -22.39 -11.67
C ASN A 79 -2.82 -22.54 -13.20
N ASN A 80 -2.40 -21.47 -13.88
CA ASN A 80 -2.13 -21.46 -15.33
C ASN A 80 -0.66 -21.77 -15.61
N ASP A 81 -0.37 -22.22 -16.83
CA ASP A 81 1.00 -22.50 -17.27
C ASP A 81 1.82 -21.23 -17.53
N GLN A 82 1.13 -20.13 -17.83
CA GLN A 82 1.72 -18.83 -18.09
C GLN A 82 1.37 -17.84 -16.99
N MET A 83 2.37 -17.06 -16.59
CA MET A 83 2.20 -15.88 -15.74
C MET A 83 3.06 -14.74 -16.26
N VAL A 84 2.64 -13.50 -15.99
CA VAL A 84 3.40 -12.30 -16.32
C VAL A 84 3.78 -11.60 -15.03
N ILE A 85 5.08 -11.38 -14.86
CA ILE A 85 5.65 -10.66 -13.71
C ILE A 85 5.83 -9.20 -14.10
N VAL A 86 5.40 -8.31 -13.22
CA VAL A 86 5.55 -6.87 -13.35
C VAL A 86 6.15 -6.33 -12.04
N PRO A 87 7.48 -6.08 -11.99
CA PRO A 87 8.11 -5.49 -10.83
C PRO A 87 7.69 -4.03 -10.67
N ILE A 88 7.48 -3.61 -9.43
CA ILE A 88 7.30 -2.21 -9.06
C ILE A 88 8.69 -1.69 -8.68
N PRO A 89 9.22 -0.64 -9.35
CA PRO A 89 10.57 -0.19 -9.04
C PRO A 89 10.64 0.35 -7.60
N PRO A 90 11.66 -0.01 -6.80
CA PRO A 90 11.78 0.44 -5.41
C PRO A 90 11.89 1.95 -5.23
N SER A 91 12.13 2.72 -6.29
CA SER A 91 12.13 4.18 -6.25
C SER A 91 10.72 4.79 -6.14
N TYR A 92 9.67 3.98 -6.30
CA TYR A 92 8.27 4.42 -6.26
C TYR A 92 7.55 4.04 -4.96
N TYR A 93 8.21 3.43 -3.99
CA TYR A 93 7.61 3.18 -2.68
C TYR A 93 8.66 3.16 -1.58
N SER A 94 8.28 3.66 -0.41
CA SER A 94 9.20 3.82 0.73
C SER A 94 9.16 2.63 1.69
N GLU A 95 8.04 2.44 2.39
CA GLU A 95 7.88 1.37 3.38
C GLU A 95 6.91 0.29 2.90
N PHE A 96 5.70 0.70 2.53
CA PHE A 96 4.64 -0.20 2.09
C PHE A 96 3.84 0.41 0.93
N ILE A 97 3.19 -0.46 0.17
CA ILE A 97 2.20 -0.07 -0.83
C ILE A 97 0.82 -0.29 -0.22
N ASP A 98 -0.08 0.70 -0.31
CA ASP A 98 -1.47 0.51 0.09
C ASP A 98 -2.19 -0.38 -0.91
N GLY A 99 -2.34 -1.66 -0.57
CA GLY A 99 -2.96 -2.66 -1.43
C GLY A 99 -4.41 -2.33 -1.83
N ARG A 100 -5.09 -1.40 -1.15
CA ARG A 100 -6.47 -1.00 -1.52
C ARG A 100 -6.52 -0.14 -2.78
N THR A 101 -5.41 0.50 -3.12
CA THR A 101 -5.36 1.60 -4.09
C THR A 101 -4.87 1.18 -5.47
N ILE A 102 -4.32 -0.04 -5.60
CA ILE A 102 -3.68 -0.51 -6.82
C ILE A 102 -4.68 -0.52 -7.98
N THR A 103 -4.33 0.20 -9.04
CA THR A 103 -5.03 0.22 -10.32
C THR A 103 -4.00 -0.02 -11.41
N MET A 104 -4.23 -0.98 -12.29
CA MET A 104 -3.26 -1.32 -13.32
C MET A 104 -3.93 -1.46 -14.67
N ARG A 105 -3.43 -0.75 -15.69
CA ARG A 105 -3.79 -0.99 -17.08
C ARG A 105 -2.77 -1.92 -17.69
N VAL A 106 -3.25 -3.05 -18.21
CA VAL A 106 -2.42 -4.04 -18.91
C VAL A 106 -2.72 -3.96 -20.39
N PRO A 107 -1.71 -3.76 -21.25
CA PRO A 107 -1.93 -3.66 -22.68
C PRO A 107 -2.44 -4.99 -23.26
N GLN A 108 -3.42 -4.90 -24.14
CA GLN A 108 -4.07 -6.02 -24.81
C GLN A 108 -3.98 -5.87 -26.33
N HIS A 109 -4.03 -7.00 -27.02
CA HIS A 109 -4.12 -7.03 -28.47
C HIS A 109 -5.42 -6.35 -28.93
N GLY A 110 -5.28 -5.34 -29.77
CA GLY A 110 -6.40 -4.58 -30.32
C GLY A 110 -5.97 -3.18 -30.73
N GLY A 111 -6.30 -2.78 -31.97
CA GLY A 111 -5.87 -1.50 -32.55
C GLY A 111 -4.59 -1.61 -33.39
N THR A 112 -4.22 -0.50 -34.03
CA THR A 112 -2.97 -0.34 -34.76
C THR A 112 -2.11 0.65 -33.98
N PHE A 113 -0.85 0.31 -33.72
CA PHE A 113 0.10 1.22 -33.05
C PHE A 113 0.06 2.62 -33.70
N PRO A 114 0.02 3.72 -32.90
CA PRO A 114 0.28 3.81 -31.45
C PRO A 114 -0.90 3.51 -30.54
N THR A 115 -2.05 3.10 -31.10
CA THR A 115 -3.25 2.80 -30.32
C THR A 115 -3.26 1.34 -29.85
N LEU A 116 -3.28 1.15 -28.53
CA LEU A 116 -3.39 -0.15 -27.87
C LEU A 116 -4.77 -0.34 -27.26
N SER A 117 -5.23 -1.57 -27.16
CA SER A 117 -6.29 -1.94 -26.22
C SER A 117 -5.69 -2.13 -24.83
N SER A 118 -6.50 -2.03 -23.78
CA SER A 118 -6.05 -2.31 -22.41
C SER A 118 -7.18 -2.90 -21.57
N ILE A 119 -6.81 -3.77 -20.63
CA ILE A 119 -7.69 -4.21 -19.55
C ILE A 119 -7.26 -3.49 -18.28
N THR A 120 -8.20 -2.88 -17.58
CA THR A 120 -7.95 -2.27 -16.26
C THR A 120 -8.21 -3.29 -15.16
N LEU A 121 -7.25 -3.39 -14.27
CA LEU A 121 -7.26 -4.22 -13.08
C LEU A 121 -7.36 -3.35 -11.84
N TYR A 122 -8.14 -3.81 -10.87
CA TYR A 122 -8.36 -3.17 -9.59
C TYR A 122 -8.03 -4.16 -8.49
N SER A 123 -7.37 -3.69 -7.43
CA SER A 123 -7.12 -4.55 -6.28
C SER A 123 -8.35 -4.74 -5.41
N SER A 124 -8.49 -5.95 -4.85
CA SER A 124 -9.43 -6.28 -3.79
C SER A 124 -8.90 -7.43 -2.93
N THR A 125 -9.54 -7.66 -1.79
CA THR A 125 -9.21 -8.74 -0.85
C THR A 125 -10.40 -9.67 -0.65
N TYR A 126 -10.17 -10.94 -0.30
CA TYR A 126 -11.26 -11.89 -0.01
C TYR A 126 -11.76 -11.77 1.43
N THR A 127 -12.32 -10.61 1.73
CA THR A 127 -12.85 -10.25 3.05
C THR A 127 -14.34 -9.92 2.96
N SER A 128 -15.12 -10.13 4.02
CA SER A 128 -16.58 -10.16 3.89
C SER A 128 -17.26 -8.79 3.74
N ASP A 129 -16.64 -7.71 4.21
CA ASP A 129 -17.30 -6.41 4.41
C ASP A 129 -16.59 -5.22 3.78
N LYS A 130 -15.26 -5.26 3.67
CA LYS A 130 -14.44 -4.18 3.08
C LYS A 130 -13.08 -4.69 2.63
N ILE A 131 -12.49 -3.97 1.69
CA ILE A 131 -11.12 -4.19 1.25
C ILE A 131 -10.11 -3.83 2.37
N LEU A 132 -9.09 -4.67 2.54
CA LEU A 132 -7.99 -4.44 3.48
C LEU A 132 -6.75 -3.89 2.77
N LYS A 133 -5.86 -3.23 3.54
CA LYS A 133 -4.53 -2.79 3.07
C LYS A 133 -3.69 -3.95 2.54
N SER A 134 -3.84 -5.11 3.17
CA SER A 134 -3.22 -6.37 2.78
C SER A 134 -4.01 -7.53 3.37
N GLU A 135 -3.83 -8.73 2.82
CA GLU A 135 -4.35 -9.96 3.38
C GLU A 135 -3.29 -11.08 3.42
N THR A 136 -3.60 -12.12 4.19
CA THR A 136 -2.87 -13.38 4.20
C THR A 136 -3.68 -14.41 3.41
N ASN A 137 -3.03 -15.07 2.46
CA ASN A 137 -3.61 -16.13 1.68
C ASN A 137 -2.92 -17.47 1.92
N VAL A 138 -3.73 -18.52 1.99
CA VAL A 138 -3.29 -19.90 2.25
C VAL A 138 -2.34 -20.47 1.18
N LEU A 139 -2.41 -19.98 -0.06
CA LEU A 139 -1.52 -20.37 -1.15
C LEU A 139 -0.36 -19.38 -1.31
N LEU A 140 -0.65 -18.08 -1.35
CA LEU A 140 0.30 -17.05 -1.75
C LEU A 140 1.15 -16.47 -0.61
N GLY A 141 0.76 -16.70 0.65
CA GLY A 141 1.41 -16.15 1.82
C GLY A 141 0.85 -14.79 2.26
N ASP A 142 1.66 -14.00 2.96
CA ASP A 142 1.27 -12.74 3.56
C ASP A 142 1.50 -11.53 2.64
N ASN A 143 0.89 -10.39 3.01
CA ASN A 143 1.06 -9.08 2.35
C ASN A 143 0.66 -9.08 0.87
N ILE A 144 -0.44 -9.75 0.56
CA ILE A 144 -0.96 -9.82 -0.80
C ILE A 144 -2.28 -9.07 -0.93
N VAL A 145 -2.62 -8.73 -2.17
CA VAL A 145 -3.99 -8.40 -2.61
C VAL A 145 -4.22 -9.04 -3.97
N PHE A 146 -5.48 -9.36 -4.28
CA PHE A 146 -5.86 -9.90 -5.59
C PHE A 146 -6.22 -8.78 -6.55
N LEU A 147 -6.11 -9.07 -7.85
CA LEU A 147 -6.46 -8.14 -8.92
C LEU A 147 -7.68 -8.66 -9.67
N PHE A 148 -8.65 -7.79 -9.98
CA PHE A 148 -9.89 -8.11 -10.66
C PHE A 148 -10.17 -7.12 -11.79
N SER A 149 -11.03 -7.48 -12.75
CA SER A 149 -11.37 -6.59 -13.86
C SER A 149 -12.81 -6.76 -14.32
N ASP A 150 -13.53 -5.65 -14.46
CA ASP A 150 -14.89 -5.64 -15.04
C ASP A 150 -14.93 -6.16 -16.48
N SER A 151 -13.82 -6.02 -17.23
CA SER A 151 -13.73 -6.52 -18.61
C SER A 151 -13.62 -8.04 -18.69
N ILE A 152 -13.26 -8.70 -17.58
CA ILE A 152 -13.18 -10.16 -17.47
C ILE A 152 -14.40 -10.64 -16.68
N ASN A 153 -14.52 -10.23 -15.43
CA ASN A 153 -15.67 -10.54 -14.57
C ASN A 153 -16.01 -9.31 -13.73
N THR A 154 -17.23 -8.81 -13.85
CA THR A 154 -17.80 -7.84 -12.89
C THR A 154 -17.86 -8.47 -11.50
N PRO A 155 -17.89 -7.70 -10.40
CA PRO A 155 -17.95 -8.24 -9.03
C PRO A 155 -19.22 -9.06 -8.75
N TYR A 156 -19.18 -9.91 -7.70
CA TYR A 156 -20.32 -10.70 -7.22
C TYR A 156 -21.51 -9.82 -6.82
N THR A 157 -22.72 -10.27 -7.17
CA THR A 157 -23.96 -9.50 -6.96
C THR A 157 -25.02 -10.19 -6.09
N GLY A 158 -24.76 -11.42 -5.64
CA GLY A 158 -25.72 -12.21 -4.88
C GLY A 158 -25.73 -11.96 -3.36
N LEU A 159 -26.26 -12.95 -2.64
CA LEU A 159 -26.29 -12.99 -1.18
C LEU A 159 -25.25 -13.98 -0.65
N THR A 160 -24.57 -13.59 0.42
CA THR A 160 -23.54 -14.39 1.10
C THR A 160 -23.86 -14.55 2.58
N ILE A 161 -23.23 -15.52 3.23
CA ILE A 161 -23.23 -15.65 4.70
C ILE A 161 -21.78 -15.68 5.20
N ASN A 162 -21.46 -14.78 6.12
CA ASN A 162 -20.14 -14.75 6.76
C ASN A 162 -19.98 -15.82 7.85
N GLU A 163 -18.82 -15.87 8.50
CA GLU A 163 -18.49 -16.93 9.46
C GLU A 163 -19.40 -16.96 10.71
N ILE A 164 -19.94 -15.82 11.09
CA ILE A 164 -20.82 -15.66 12.25
C ILE A 164 -22.31 -15.77 11.90
N GLY A 165 -22.64 -16.12 10.64
CA GLY A 165 -24.01 -16.34 10.19
C GLY A 165 -24.77 -15.08 9.75
N VAL A 166 -24.09 -13.95 9.56
CA VAL A 166 -24.72 -12.73 9.06
C VAL A 166 -24.82 -12.78 7.54
N THR A 167 -26.03 -12.54 7.03
CA THR A 167 -26.30 -12.44 5.60
C THR A 167 -25.95 -11.05 5.09
N THR A 168 -25.15 -10.99 4.03
CA THR A 168 -24.76 -9.75 3.34
C THR A 168 -25.26 -9.75 1.90
N SER A 169 -25.83 -8.62 1.47
CA SER A 169 -26.26 -8.42 0.07
C SER A 169 -25.22 -7.65 -0.72
N HIS A 170 -24.83 -8.19 -1.86
CA HIS A 170 -23.86 -7.60 -2.79
C HIS A 170 -24.50 -7.05 -4.05
N SER A 171 -25.84 -7.02 -4.11
CA SER A 171 -26.61 -6.59 -5.29
C SER A 171 -26.35 -5.16 -5.77
N GLY A 172 -25.69 -4.33 -4.96
CA GLY A 172 -25.27 -2.98 -5.35
C GLY A 172 -23.97 -2.92 -6.13
N ASN A 173 -23.20 -4.02 -6.19
CA ASN A 173 -21.92 -4.07 -6.88
C ASN A 173 -22.15 -4.17 -8.39
N THR A 174 -21.70 -3.18 -9.13
CA THR A 174 -21.81 -3.16 -10.61
C THR A 174 -20.46 -3.04 -11.30
N THR A 175 -19.43 -2.63 -10.57
CA THR A 175 -18.06 -2.43 -11.05
C THR A 175 -17.10 -2.63 -9.89
N TRP A 176 -15.88 -3.09 -10.19
CA TRP A 176 -14.77 -3.10 -9.23
C TRP A 176 -14.29 -1.69 -8.85
N GLU A 177 -14.63 -0.65 -9.64
CA GLU A 177 -14.25 0.74 -9.39
C GLU A 177 -15.49 1.66 -9.37
N PRO A 178 -16.25 1.69 -8.26
CA PRO A 178 -17.45 2.49 -8.17
C PRO A 178 -17.18 4.01 -8.02
N ASP A 179 -15.97 4.40 -7.59
CA ASP A 179 -15.60 5.81 -7.38
C ASP A 179 -14.11 6.02 -7.61
N VAL A 180 -13.76 6.49 -8.80
CA VAL A 180 -12.39 6.75 -9.24
C VAL A 180 -11.60 7.72 -8.35
N THR A 181 -12.26 8.45 -7.45
CA THR A 181 -11.61 9.37 -6.50
C THR A 181 -11.39 8.74 -5.13
N ASN A 182 -11.94 7.55 -4.88
CA ASN A 182 -11.89 6.88 -3.59
C ASN A 182 -11.91 5.36 -3.74
N SER A 183 -10.71 4.80 -3.86
CA SER A 183 -10.43 3.36 -3.92
C SER A 183 -10.90 2.57 -2.68
N LEU A 184 -11.18 3.24 -1.55
CA LEU A 184 -11.74 2.57 -0.37
C LEU A 184 -13.21 2.17 -0.54
N LYS A 185 -13.89 2.65 -1.58
CA LYS A 185 -15.27 2.28 -1.90
C LYS A 185 -15.38 1.03 -2.77
N ARG A 186 -14.25 0.47 -3.22
CA ARG A 186 -14.24 -0.77 -4.01
C ARG A 186 -14.92 -1.91 -3.25
N PRO A 187 -15.66 -2.79 -3.95
CA PRO A 187 -16.23 -3.95 -3.31
C PRO A 187 -15.13 -4.91 -2.87
N SER A 188 -15.37 -5.58 -1.75
CA SER A 188 -14.56 -6.70 -1.32
C SER A 188 -14.90 -7.94 -2.17
N ALA A 189 -13.89 -8.74 -2.50
CA ALA A 189 -14.09 -9.92 -3.34
C ALA A 189 -14.79 -11.03 -2.57
N VAL A 190 -15.76 -11.70 -3.20
CA VAL A 190 -16.52 -12.78 -2.57
C VAL A 190 -15.85 -14.13 -2.84
N GLN A 191 -15.44 -14.81 -1.76
CA GLN A 191 -14.84 -16.15 -1.84
C GLN A 191 -15.91 -17.24 -1.94
N TYR A 192 -15.53 -18.41 -2.47
CA TYR A 192 -16.43 -19.57 -2.60
C TYR A 192 -17.14 -19.94 -1.30
N LEU A 193 -16.43 -19.94 -0.17
CA LEU A 193 -16.97 -20.41 1.11
C LEU A 193 -18.17 -19.57 1.58
N GLU A 194 -18.17 -18.27 1.29
CA GLU A 194 -19.27 -17.37 1.64
C GLU A 194 -20.53 -17.64 0.82
N VAL A 195 -20.34 -17.91 -0.48
CA VAL A 195 -21.41 -18.32 -1.40
C VAL A 195 -21.96 -19.69 -1.00
N LYS A 196 -21.06 -20.63 -0.66
CA LYS A 196 -21.40 -21.98 -0.21
C LYS A 196 -22.23 -21.97 1.06
N ARG A 197 -21.85 -21.20 2.08
CA ARG A 197 -22.63 -21.10 3.33
C ARG A 197 -24.06 -20.62 3.06
N TYR A 198 -24.24 -19.63 2.19
CA TYR A 198 -25.57 -19.17 1.79
C TYR A 198 -26.36 -20.27 1.07
N LEU A 199 -25.74 -20.89 0.06
CA LEU A 199 -26.35 -21.96 -0.73
C LEU A 199 -26.72 -23.18 0.13
N ASP A 200 -25.87 -23.63 1.04
CA ASP A 200 -26.17 -24.75 1.93
C ASP A 200 -27.33 -24.45 2.89
N THR A 201 -27.45 -23.20 3.32
CA THR A 201 -28.50 -22.76 4.26
C THR A 201 -29.86 -22.62 3.57
N TYR A 202 -29.90 -21.98 2.40
CA TYR A 202 -31.15 -21.58 1.76
C TYR A 202 -31.47 -22.36 0.48
N ASN A 203 -30.52 -23.10 -0.06
CA ASN A 203 -30.64 -23.86 -1.31
C ASN A 203 -31.05 -23.04 -2.54
N VAL A 204 -30.64 -21.77 -2.59
CA VAL A 204 -30.94 -20.85 -3.69
C VAL A 204 -29.68 -20.09 -4.09
N ALA A 205 -29.34 -20.13 -5.37
CA ALA A 205 -28.33 -19.25 -5.96
C ALA A 205 -28.96 -17.87 -6.19
N THR A 206 -28.24 -16.82 -5.80
CA THR A 206 -28.73 -15.44 -5.79
C THR A 206 -27.87 -14.51 -6.64
N ASP A 207 -26.76 -15.00 -7.19
CA ASP A 207 -25.96 -14.26 -8.14
C ASP A 207 -26.44 -14.57 -9.56
N ASP A 208 -26.86 -13.52 -10.26
CA ASP A 208 -27.46 -13.61 -11.59
C ASP A 208 -26.42 -13.49 -12.72
N ARG A 209 -25.12 -13.36 -12.38
CA ARG A 209 -24.05 -13.38 -13.39
C ARG A 209 -24.07 -14.70 -14.14
N THR A 210 -24.23 -14.62 -15.46
CA THR A 210 -24.41 -15.78 -16.34
C THR A 210 -23.15 -16.21 -17.10
N ASN A 211 -22.10 -15.39 -17.11
CA ASN A 211 -20.88 -15.62 -17.90
C ASN A 211 -19.61 -15.32 -17.07
N GLY A 212 -19.29 -16.20 -16.11
CA GLY A 212 -17.99 -16.16 -15.44
C GLY A 212 -16.89 -16.63 -16.40
N PHE A 213 -15.90 -15.77 -16.68
CA PHE A 213 -14.69 -16.13 -17.39
C PHE A 213 -13.71 -16.75 -16.40
N TYR A 214 -13.50 -18.06 -16.52
CA TYR A 214 -12.53 -18.82 -15.74
C TYR A 214 -11.24 -18.97 -16.55
N SER A 215 -10.10 -18.83 -15.88
CA SER A 215 -8.80 -19.01 -16.52
C SER A 215 -8.42 -20.48 -16.68
N VAL A 216 -8.75 -21.28 -15.66
CA VAL A 216 -8.45 -22.72 -15.63
C VAL A 216 -9.73 -23.50 -15.89
N PRO A 217 -9.77 -24.37 -16.92
CA PRO A 217 -10.93 -25.21 -17.17
C PRO A 217 -11.20 -26.14 -15.99
N VAL A 218 -12.38 -26.03 -15.40
CA VAL A 218 -12.87 -26.91 -14.34
C VAL A 218 -14.10 -27.70 -14.82
N GLY A 219 -14.28 -28.91 -14.29
CA GLY A 219 -15.45 -29.72 -14.63
C GLY A 219 -16.75 -29.06 -14.16
N SER A 220 -17.86 -29.31 -14.84
CA SER A 220 -19.18 -28.75 -14.48
C SER A 220 -19.69 -29.16 -13.09
N SER A 221 -19.05 -30.16 -12.49
CA SER A 221 -19.38 -30.71 -11.18
C SER A 221 -18.38 -30.29 -10.10
N TYR A 222 -17.43 -29.41 -10.43
CA TYR A 222 -16.49 -28.85 -9.47
C TYR A 222 -17.07 -27.58 -8.80
N PRO A 223 -16.83 -27.36 -7.50
CA PRO A 223 -16.05 -28.21 -6.58
C PRO A 223 -16.83 -29.35 -5.90
N ASP A 224 -18.15 -29.28 -5.81
CA ASP A 224 -18.97 -30.13 -4.92
C ASP A 224 -20.24 -30.69 -5.60
N ASN A 225 -20.22 -30.80 -6.93
CA ASN A 225 -21.30 -31.32 -7.79
C ASN A 225 -22.60 -30.51 -7.71
N ARG A 226 -22.48 -29.20 -7.53
CA ARG A 226 -23.62 -28.30 -7.45
C ARG A 226 -23.39 -27.01 -8.24
N ALA A 227 -24.45 -26.53 -8.88
CA ALA A 227 -24.43 -25.28 -9.65
C ALA A 227 -24.72 -24.07 -8.75
N GLY A 228 -24.37 -22.87 -9.23
CA GLY A 228 -24.64 -21.61 -8.54
C GLY A 228 -23.45 -21.01 -7.79
N TYR A 229 -22.27 -21.61 -7.90
CA TYR A 229 -21.03 -21.04 -7.39
C TYR A 229 -20.42 -20.09 -8.41
N ASN A 230 -20.80 -18.83 -8.29
CA ASN A 230 -20.22 -17.73 -9.03
C ASN A 230 -19.39 -16.90 -8.06
N TYR A 231 -18.33 -17.44 -7.46
CA TYR A 231 -17.41 -16.63 -6.63
C TYR A 231 -16.57 -15.70 -7.51
N ASP A 232 -15.93 -14.69 -6.93
CA ASP A 232 -15.07 -13.78 -7.69
C ASP A 232 -13.74 -14.47 -8.02
N VAL A 233 -13.33 -14.36 -9.29
CA VAL A 233 -12.13 -15.02 -9.83
C VAL A 233 -11.00 -13.99 -9.98
N PRO A 234 -9.82 -14.24 -9.38
CA PRO A 234 -8.72 -13.30 -9.44
C PRO A 234 -8.03 -13.38 -10.81
N CYS A 235 -7.66 -12.21 -11.33
CA CYS A 235 -6.89 -12.06 -12.55
C CYS A 235 -5.36 -12.21 -12.33
N GLY A 236 -4.95 -12.06 -11.07
CA GLY A 236 -3.58 -12.06 -10.59
C GLY A 236 -3.54 -11.58 -9.14
N PHE A 237 -2.35 -11.28 -8.65
CA PHE A 237 -2.12 -10.77 -7.30
C PHE A 237 -0.92 -9.82 -7.26
N ALA A 238 -0.90 -8.95 -6.26
CA ALA A 238 0.23 -8.09 -5.93
C ALA A 238 0.82 -8.52 -4.58
N VAL A 239 2.15 -8.48 -4.46
CA VAL A 239 2.87 -8.72 -3.21
C VAL A 239 3.50 -7.41 -2.77
N LEU A 240 2.96 -6.86 -1.70
CA LEU A 240 3.09 -5.45 -1.34
C LEU A 240 4.42 -5.12 -0.65
N ASP A 241 4.92 -6.06 0.15
CA ASP A 241 6.20 -5.93 0.88
C ASP A 241 7.43 -6.08 -0.02
N LYS A 242 7.27 -6.78 -1.16
CA LYS A 242 8.34 -7.03 -2.13
C LYS A 242 8.21 -6.21 -3.42
N GLY A 243 7.11 -5.50 -3.60
CA GLY A 243 6.85 -4.63 -4.74
C GLY A 243 6.84 -5.34 -6.08
N TYR A 244 5.98 -6.34 -6.26
CA TYR A 244 5.74 -6.93 -7.57
C TYR A 244 4.29 -7.38 -7.76
N ILE A 245 3.88 -7.45 -9.02
CA ILE A 245 2.58 -7.94 -9.45
C ILE A 245 2.78 -9.19 -10.32
N VAL A 246 1.92 -10.19 -10.12
CA VAL A 246 1.87 -11.42 -10.92
C VAL A 246 0.49 -11.55 -11.54
N LEU A 247 0.43 -11.55 -12.86
CA LEU A 247 -0.79 -11.73 -13.64
C LEU A 247 -0.85 -13.17 -14.16
N THR A 248 -1.96 -13.87 -13.94
CA THR A 248 -2.06 -15.31 -14.25
C THR A 248 -3.21 -15.63 -15.20
N HIS A 249 -4.22 -14.77 -15.28
CA HIS A 249 -5.44 -15.07 -16.02
C HIS A 249 -5.19 -15.09 -17.53
N SER A 250 -5.65 -16.14 -18.21
CA SER A 250 -5.41 -16.43 -19.63
C SER A 250 -5.87 -15.30 -20.53
N ALA A 251 -7.04 -14.70 -20.26
CA ALA A 251 -7.54 -13.51 -20.96
C ALA A 251 -6.56 -12.32 -20.99
N ILE A 252 -5.59 -12.29 -20.07
CA ILE A 252 -4.51 -11.29 -20.02
C ILE A 252 -3.23 -11.87 -20.61
N THR A 253 -2.73 -12.97 -20.03
CA THR A 253 -1.39 -13.51 -20.35
C THR A 253 -1.25 -13.92 -21.80
N SER A 254 -2.32 -14.42 -22.44
CA SER A 254 -2.30 -14.81 -23.86
C SER A 254 -2.48 -13.65 -24.83
N ASN A 255 -2.87 -12.47 -24.35
CA ASN A 255 -3.36 -11.36 -25.17
C ASN A 255 -2.48 -10.10 -25.11
N ILE A 256 -1.36 -10.11 -24.37
CA ILE A 256 -0.41 -8.99 -24.37
C ILE A 256 0.20 -8.81 -25.78
N PRO A 257 0.18 -7.60 -26.36
CA PRO A 257 0.66 -7.34 -27.71
C PRO A 257 2.19 -7.15 -27.75
N TRP A 258 2.96 -8.20 -27.43
CA TRP A 258 4.42 -8.14 -27.25
C TRP A 258 5.18 -7.40 -28.37
N SER A 259 4.78 -7.59 -29.63
CA SER A 259 5.37 -6.94 -30.82
C SER A 259 5.21 -5.40 -30.85
N SER A 260 4.34 -4.84 -30.02
CA SER A 260 4.16 -3.39 -29.84
C SER A 260 5.00 -2.83 -28.68
N GLY A 261 5.80 -3.67 -28.03
CA GLY A 261 6.62 -3.30 -26.87
C GLY A 261 8.02 -2.85 -27.24
N TYR A 262 8.74 -2.38 -26.22
CA TYR A 262 10.12 -1.93 -26.28
C TYR A 262 10.95 -2.66 -25.24
N THR A 263 12.21 -2.92 -25.57
CA THR A 263 13.23 -3.40 -24.63
C THR A 263 13.73 -2.24 -23.76
N GLN A 264 14.32 -2.55 -22.62
CA GLN A 264 14.89 -1.55 -21.67
C GLN A 264 15.94 -0.60 -22.27
N ASN A 265 16.52 -0.93 -23.43
CA ASN A 265 17.41 -0.04 -24.19
C ASN A 265 16.67 0.89 -25.16
N ASN A 266 15.33 1.00 -25.02
CA ASN A 266 14.45 1.80 -25.88
C ASN A 266 14.44 1.37 -27.36
N ALA A 267 14.77 0.11 -27.64
CA ALA A 267 14.63 -0.50 -28.97
C ALA A 267 13.31 -1.26 -29.06
N ALA A 268 12.63 -1.16 -30.20
CA ALA A 268 11.41 -1.93 -30.48
C ALA A 268 11.68 -3.43 -30.31
N TYR A 269 10.80 -4.11 -29.58
CA TYR A 269 10.89 -5.55 -29.38
C TYR A 269 10.49 -6.28 -30.66
N VAL A 270 11.33 -7.22 -31.08
CA VAL A 270 11.03 -8.11 -32.21
C VAL A 270 10.57 -9.43 -31.61
N ASP A 271 9.28 -9.72 -31.73
CA ASP A 271 8.73 -10.97 -31.22
C ASP A 271 9.17 -12.16 -32.09
N ASP A 272 10.06 -12.97 -31.54
CA ASP A 272 10.54 -14.22 -32.12
C ASP A 272 9.68 -15.44 -31.73
N SER A 273 8.55 -15.20 -31.05
CA SER A 273 7.69 -16.23 -30.46
C SER A 273 8.36 -17.09 -29.37
N ILE A 274 9.56 -16.73 -28.92
CA ILE A 274 10.26 -17.43 -27.85
C ILE A 274 9.91 -16.78 -26.51
N VAL A 275 9.62 -17.59 -25.48
CA VAL A 275 9.26 -17.10 -24.14
C VAL A 275 10.44 -16.35 -23.50
N SER A 276 11.66 -16.85 -23.66
CA SER A 276 12.86 -16.24 -23.06
C SER A 276 13.11 -14.80 -23.52
N GLY A 277 12.72 -14.45 -24.76
CA GLY A 277 12.83 -13.10 -25.31
C GLY A 277 11.89 -12.07 -24.66
N LYS A 278 10.75 -12.53 -24.13
CA LYS A 278 9.73 -11.68 -23.49
C LYS A 278 10.11 -11.34 -22.04
N THR A 279 11.14 -10.52 -21.88
CA THR A 279 11.71 -10.15 -20.58
C THR A 279 11.86 -8.63 -20.47
N ASN A 280 11.28 -8.04 -19.43
CA ASN A 280 11.28 -6.61 -19.14
C ASN A 280 10.85 -5.73 -20.33
N ILE A 281 9.84 -6.19 -21.07
CA ILE A 281 9.27 -5.47 -22.20
C ILE A 281 8.28 -4.43 -21.66
N TYR A 282 8.42 -3.17 -22.06
CA TYR A 282 7.48 -2.13 -21.68
C TYR A 282 6.71 -1.59 -22.88
N PHE A 283 5.64 -0.84 -22.62
CA PHE A 283 4.74 -0.32 -23.64
C PHE A 283 4.53 1.18 -23.45
N THR A 284 4.42 1.91 -24.57
CA THR A 284 4.25 3.38 -24.59
C THR A 284 3.01 3.83 -25.37
N GLY A 285 2.23 2.88 -25.89
CA GLY A 285 1.01 3.18 -26.64
C GLY A 285 -0.10 3.71 -25.73
N VAL A 286 -1.10 4.33 -26.35
CA VAL A 286 -2.28 4.89 -25.67
C VAL A 286 -3.53 4.16 -26.11
N THR A 287 -4.56 4.16 -25.27
CA THR A 287 -5.90 3.69 -25.65
C THR A 287 -6.55 4.66 -26.63
N SER A 288 -7.63 4.23 -27.29
CA SER A 288 -8.43 5.12 -28.17
C SER A 288 -8.99 6.33 -27.42
N GLY A 289 -9.14 6.25 -26.10
CA GLY A 289 -9.58 7.36 -25.24
C GLY A 289 -8.47 8.34 -24.85
N GLY A 290 -7.21 8.05 -25.19
CA GLY A 290 -6.05 8.88 -24.86
C GLY A 290 -5.33 8.48 -23.57
N ASP A 291 -5.89 7.57 -22.77
CA ASP A 291 -5.23 7.04 -21.57
C ASP A 291 -4.00 6.19 -21.93
N LEU A 292 -3.04 6.07 -21.03
CA LEU A 292 -1.91 5.16 -21.20
C LEU A 292 -2.40 3.71 -21.32
N GLY A 293 -1.89 2.97 -22.31
CA GLY A 293 -2.26 1.56 -22.51
C GLY A 293 -1.59 0.61 -21.50
N SER A 294 -0.59 1.11 -20.78
CA SER A 294 0.19 0.39 -19.77
C SER A 294 0.57 1.34 -18.65
N GLU A 295 -0.01 1.14 -17.47
CA GLU A 295 0.04 2.09 -16.36
C GLU A 295 -0.20 1.34 -15.05
N LEU A 296 0.44 1.78 -13.96
CA LEU A 296 0.24 1.26 -12.62
C LEU A 296 0.16 2.44 -11.65
N ILE A 297 -0.98 2.58 -10.98
CA ILE A 297 -1.26 3.64 -10.01
C ILE A 297 -1.50 3.00 -8.64
N PHE A 298 -0.88 3.55 -7.60
CA PHE A 298 -1.08 3.14 -6.20
C PHE A 298 -0.66 4.26 -5.24
N GLU A 299 -1.09 4.19 -3.99
CA GLU A 299 -0.55 5.02 -2.91
C GLU A 299 0.61 4.28 -2.22
N ASP A 300 1.77 4.93 -2.13
CA ASP A 300 2.79 4.50 -1.17
C ASP A 300 2.38 4.94 0.24
N ILE A 301 2.85 4.22 1.24
CA ILE A 301 2.65 4.56 2.64
C ILE A 301 4.03 4.83 3.22
N ASN A 302 4.18 6.01 3.81
CA ASN A 302 5.32 6.39 4.62
C ASN A 302 4.87 6.72 6.04
N THR A 303 5.56 6.17 7.04
CA THR A 303 5.31 6.49 8.45
C THR A 303 6.13 7.71 8.86
N SER A 304 5.47 8.83 9.16
CA SER A 304 6.12 10.01 9.76
C SER A 304 5.86 10.08 11.27
N PHE A 305 6.90 10.36 12.06
CA PHE A 305 6.79 10.53 13.50
C PHE A 305 6.85 12.01 13.85
N LYS A 306 5.72 12.56 14.30
CA LYS A 306 5.62 13.96 14.74
C LYS A 306 5.59 14.01 16.25
N THR A 307 6.64 14.55 16.85
CA THR A 307 6.71 14.74 18.30
C THR A 307 6.51 16.21 18.64
N THR A 308 5.48 16.49 19.42
CA THR A 308 5.21 17.80 20.01
C THR A 308 5.62 17.77 21.48
N ALA A 309 6.61 18.60 21.84
CA ALA A 309 7.02 18.81 23.21
C ALA A 309 6.50 20.17 23.71
N VAL A 310 5.76 20.16 24.82
CA VAL A 310 5.32 21.37 25.50
C VAL A 310 6.24 21.63 26.69
N CYS A 311 6.85 22.81 26.69
CA CYS A 311 7.79 23.22 27.72
C CYS A 311 7.28 24.48 28.42
N LEU A 312 7.34 24.45 29.75
CA LEU A 312 6.86 25.53 30.61
C LEU A 312 7.96 25.96 31.57
N SER A 313 8.47 27.18 31.41
CA SER A 313 9.34 27.85 32.38
C SER A 313 8.46 28.59 33.39
N LEU A 314 8.46 28.13 34.63
CA LEU A 314 7.61 28.65 35.70
C LEU A 314 8.18 29.96 36.28
N PRO A 315 7.38 30.71 37.08
CA PRO A 315 7.93 31.76 37.92
C PRO A 315 9.07 31.22 38.78
N ARG A 316 10.12 32.04 38.99
CA ARG A 316 11.33 31.66 39.73
C ARG A 316 12.19 30.57 39.07
N GLU A 317 12.06 30.38 37.76
CA GLU A 317 12.98 29.59 36.93
C GLU A 317 13.58 30.45 35.82
N HIS A 318 14.82 30.14 35.40
CA HIS A 318 15.49 30.76 34.24
C HIS A 318 15.53 32.30 34.25
N TYR A 319 15.72 32.92 35.42
CA TYR A 319 15.73 34.37 35.65
C TYR A 319 17.15 34.92 35.93
N ILE A 320 18.18 34.11 35.73
CA ILE A 320 19.60 34.46 35.91
C ILE A 320 20.30 34.22 34.57
N SER A 321 21.17 35.13 34.12
CA SER A 321 21.91 35.00 32.86
C SER A 321 23.42 34.88 33.10
N ASN A 322 24.10 34.17 32.21
CA ASN A 322 25.57 34.15 32.12
C ASN A 322 26.12 35.17 31.13
N ASN A 323 25.26 36.01 30.53
CA ASN A 323 25.72 37.09 29.68
C ASN A 323 26.55 38.08 30.51
N ASN A 324 27.74 38.44 30.03
CA ASN A 324 28.64 39.40 30.68
C ASN A 324 28.00 40.79 30.85
N THR A 325 26.96 41.12 30.09
CA THR A 325 26.21 42.37 30.24
C THR A 325 25.08 42.31 31.27
N TRP A 326 24.78 41.14 31.82
CA TRP A 326 23.74 40.96 32.85
C TRP A 326 24.35 41.09 34.25
N ASN A 327 23.74 41.91 35.11
CA ASN A 327 24.33 42.29 36.39
C ASN A 327 24.13 41.20 37.47
N ARG A 328 25.04 40.24 37.49
CA ARG A 328 25.03 39.11 38.42
C ARG A 328 25.19 39.51 39.89
N GLU A 329 26.00 40.53 40.17
CA GLU A 329 26.24 41.00 41.54
C GLU A 329 24.96 41.58 42.16
N LYS A 330 24.20 42.36 41.38
CA LYS A 330 22.90 42.89 41.80
C LYS A 330 21.88 41.79 42.06
N ALA A 331 21.86 40.74 41.24
CA ALA A 331 20.97 39.60 41.44
C ALA A 331 21.28 38.81 42.71
N ILE A 332 22.56 38.58 43.03
CA ILE A 332 22.97 37.91 44.28
C ILE A 332 22.59 38.77 45.49
N ALA A 333 22.87 40.08 45.45
CA ALA A 333 22.48 41.00 46.52
C ALA A 333 20.94 41.06 46.74
N ALA A 334 20.14 40.93 45.67
CA ALA A 334 18.68 40.87 45.76
C ALA A 334 18.17 39.53 46.34
N MET A 335 18.92 38.43 46.21
CA MET A 335 18.60 37.15 46.85
C MET A 335 18.88 37.16 48.35
N ASP A 336 19.93 37.88 48.78
CA ASP A 336 20.34 37.98 50.19
C ASP A 336 19.56 39.04 50.98
N ALA A 337 18.74 39.85 50.31
CA ALA A 337 17.92 40.87 50.95
C ALA A 337 16.68 40.25 51.62
N GLU A 338 16.65 40.19 52.96
CA GLU A 338 15.51 39.73 53.78
C GLU A 338 14.23 40.59 53.66
N SER A 339 14.27 41.70 52.92
CA SER A 339 13.09 42.54 52.68
C SER A 339 12.28 41.96 51.52
N GLY A 340 11.06 41.50 51.80
CA GLY A 340 10.17 40.72 50.92
C GLY A 340 9.74 41.27 49.55
N ALA A 341 10.48 42.18 48.93
CA ALA A 341 10.34 42.61 47.54
C ALA A 341 11.63 42.27 46.76
N ILE A 342 11.71 41.06 46.24
CA ILE A 342 12.83 40.60 45.40
C ILE A 342 12.58 41.09 43.96
N SER A 343 13.49 41.90 43.43
CA SER A 343 13.43 42.43 42.05
C SER A 343 14.70 42.04 41.29
N PHE A 344 14.54 41.25 40.24
CA PHE A 344 15.63 40.86 39.33
C PHE A 344 15.52 41.64 38.02
N ASP A 345 16.67 41.94 37.43
CA ASP A 345 16.70 42.44 36.05
C ASP A 345 16.24 41.31 35.11
N SER A 346 15.34 41.64 34.18
CA SER A 346 14.80 40.67 33.22
C SER A 346 15.89 40.01 32.38
N VAL A 347 15.65 38.75 32.00
CA VAL A 347 16.48 37.99 31.06
C VAL A 347 15.75 37.93 29.72
N TRP A 348 16.51 37.99 28.63
CA TRP A 348 15.94 37.89 27.28
C TRP A 348 16.28 36.53 26.67
N ILE A 349 15.24 35.81 26.24
CA ILE A 349 15.35 34.50 25.59
C ILE A 349 15.29 34.72 24.09
N SER A 350 16.34 34.35 23.36
CA SER A 350 16.39 34.47 21.89
C SER A 350 16.45 33.12 21.17
N GLU A 351 16.86 32.07 21.87
CA GLU A 351 17.08 30.73 21.33
C GLU A 351 16.77 29.67 22.38
N ILE A 352 16.31 28.52 21.91
CA ILE A 352 15.97 27.35 22.72
C ILE A 352 16.70 26.15 22.11
N GLY A 353 17.48 25.45 22.92
CA GLY A 353 18.13 24.19 22.53
C GLY A 353 17.44 22.99 23.16
N LEU A 354 17.22 21.94 22.37
CA LEU A 354 16.77 20.63 22.84
C LEU A 354 17.98 19.69 22.95
N TYR A 355 18.11 19.01 24.08
CA TYR A 355 19.23 18.11 24.35
C TYR A 355 18.72 16.71 24.68
N ASN A 356 19.46 15.67 24.27
CA ASN A 356 19.15 14.28 24.61
C ASN A 356 19.67 13.90 26.01
N ALA A 357 19.36 12.68 26.45
CA ALA A 357 19.81 12.15 27.74
C ALA A 357 21.34 12.07 27.89
N LEU A 358 22.09 12.09 26.78
CA LEU A 358 23.55 12.11 26.76
C LEU A 358 24.14 13.53 26.74
N SER A 359 23.31 14.56 26.90
CA SER A 359 23.68 15.98 26.82
C SER A 359 24.15 16.45 25.44
N GLU A 360 23.72 15.79 24.37
CA GLU A 360 23.98 16.19 22.99
C GLU A 360 22.84 17.09 22.48
N LEU A 361 23.19 18.14 21.75
CA LEU A 361 22.22 19.06 21.15
C LEU A 361 21.51 18.35 19.98
N VAL A 362 20.19 18.21 20.09
CA VAL A 362 19.33 17.53 19.11
C VAL A 362 18.70 18.54 18.14
N ALA A 363 18.25 19.68 18.65
CA ALA A 363 17.60 20.70 17.85
C ALA A 363 17.78 22.10 18.46
N VAL A 364 17.67 23.14 17.62
CA VAL A 364 17.69 24.54 18.04
C VAL A 364 16.51 25.27 17.41
N ALA A 365 15.76 25.99 18.22
CA ALA A 365 14.70 26.88 17.78
C ALA A 365 15.06 28.33 18.11
N LYS A 366 14.92 29.23 17.14
CA LYS A 366 15.08 30.67 17.33
C LYS A 366 13.72 31.33 17.39
N LEU A 367 13.56 32.25 18.32
CA LEU A 367 12.35 33.06 18.42
C LEU A 367 12.37 34.14 17.33
N SER A 368 11.20 34.52 16.82
CA SER A 368 11.07 35.62 15.84
C SER A 368 11.54 36.96 16.41
N GLU A 369 11.42 37.12 17.72
CA GLU A 369 11.91 38.23 18.51
C GLU A 369 12.32 37.76 19.91
N PRO A 370 13.29 38.40 20.57
CA PRO A 370 13.68 38.03 21.93
C PRO A 370 12.51 38.19 22.91
N TYR A 371 12.24 37.15 23.71
CA TYR A 371 11.19 37.17 24.74
C TYR A 371 11.74 37.61 26.09
N GLU A 372 11.07 38.55 26.75
CA GLU A 372 11.43 39.02 28.09
C GLU A 372 10.92 38.07 29.19
N LYS A 373 11.85 37.39 29.89
CA LYS A 373 11.58 36.57 31.06
C LYS A 373 11.92 37.33 32.34
N THR A 374 10.90 37.62 33.13
CA THR A 374 11.02 38.21 34.47
C THR A 374 10.99 37.11 35.55
N TYR A 375 11.21 37.50 36.81
CA TYR A 375 11.14 36.58 37.94
C TYR A 375 9.74 35.98 38.15
N THR A 376 8.69 36.70 37.78
CA THR A 376 7.29 36.36 38.09
C THR A 376 6.49 35.85 36.90
N ASN A 377 6.92 36.14 35.67
CA ASN A 377 6.17 35.72 34.48
C ASN A 377 6.41 34.25 34.12
N LEU A 378 5.53 33.69 33.29
CA LEU A 378 5.65 32.34 32.74
C LEU A 378 6.05 32.43 31.28
N PHE A 379 6.90 31.50 30.82
CA PHE A 379 7.25 31.35 29.42
C PHE A 379 6.88 29.95 28.96
N ASN A 380 5.97 29.86 27.98
CA ASN A 380 5.55 28.62 27.35
C ASN A 380 6.00 28.59 25.89
N PHE A 381 6.44 27.43 25.44
CA PHE A 381 6.71 27.20 24.03
C PHE A 381 6.40 25.75 23.66
N VAL A 382 6.10 25.56 22.38
CA VAL A 382 5.78 24.26 21.79
C VAL A 382 6.83 23.98 20.73
N LEU A 383 7.54 22.88 20.85
CA LEU A 383 8.47 22.38 19.84
C LEU A 383 7.78 21.27 19.07
N ASN A 384 7.61 21.45 17.75
CA ASN A 384 7.20 20.39 16.84
C ASN A 384 8.46 19.85 16.17
N ILE A 385 8.65 18.55 16.26
CA ILE A 385 9.79 17.83 15.69
C ILE A 385 9.23 16.83 14.70
N ASP A 386 9.53 17.04 13.42
CA ASP A 386 9.34 16.04 12.37
C ASP A 386 10.60 15.18 12.35
N MET A 387 10.46 13.88 12.60
CA MET A 387 11.56 12.90 12.64
C MET A 387 11.54 11.98 11.43
#